data_AF-A0A7Y5XYH7-F1
#
_entry.id   AF-A0A7Y5XYH7-F1
#
_cell.length_a   1.000
_cell.length_b   1.000
_cell.length_c   1.000
_cell.angle_alpha   90.00
_cell.angle_beta   90.00
_cell.angle_gamma   90.00
#
_symmetry.space_group_name_H-M   'P 1'
#
loop_
_entity.id
_entity.type
_entity.pdbx_description
1 polymer ?
#
loop_
_entity_poly.entity_id
_entity_poly.type
_entity_poly.pdbx_seq_one_letter_code
_entity_poly.pdbx_strand_id
1 'polypeptide(L)'
;ELVRIYLANLTEFDLINSFHLHGDFFRYQPTGTGDHWEYTDTVVQCQGQRGVIEIEFANTGLFMFHAHQSEFAELGWMGYFNVTD
;
A
#
# COMPACT_ATOMS: atom_id res chain seq x y z
N GLU A 1 1.80 -13.77 -9.77
CA GLU A 1 0.32 -13.74 -9.78
C GLU A 1 -0.16 -12.31 -9.54
N LEU A 2 -1.38 -11.94 -9.96
CA LEU A 2 -1.96 -10.63 -9.64
C LEU A 2 -2.44 -10.62 -8.18
N VAL A 3 -1.82 -9.79 -7.35
CA VAL A 3 -2.22 -9.57 -5.96
C VAL A 3 -3.11 -8.33 -5.89
N ARG A 4 -4.28 -8.44 -5.25
CA ARG A 4 -5.20 -7.32 -5.03
C ARG A 4 -5.41 -7.08 -3.53
N ILE A 5 -5.22 -5.85 -3.09
CA ILE A 5 -5.37 -5.41 -1.69
C ILE A 5 -6.42 -4.32 -1.63
N TYR A 6 -7.34 -4.42 -0.66
CA TYR A 6 -8.29 -3.37 -0.33
C TYR A 6 -7.76 -2.59 0.88
N LEU A 7 -7.08 -1.48 0.62
CA LEU A 7 -6.44 -0.66 1.65
C LEU A 7 -7.40 0.43 2.12
N ALA A 8 -7.73 0.44 3.41
CA ALA A 8 -8.57 1.47 4.03
C ALA A 8 -7.84 2.10 5.22
N ASN A 9 -7.82 3.43 5.26
CA ASN A 9 -7.29 4.17 6.40
C ASN A 9 -8.39 4.47 7.42
N LEU A 10 -8.29 3.87 8.60
CA LEU A 10 -9.14 4.12 9.77
C LEU A 10 -8.33 4.66 10.97
N THR A 11 -7.10 5.14 10.74
CA THR A 11 -6.30 5.81 11.77
C THR A 11 -7.03 7.06 12.25
N GLU A 12 -7.29 7.15 13.55
CA GLU A 12 -8.19 8.16 14.13
C GLU A 12 -7.50 9.51 14.39
N PHE A 13 -6.41 9.50 15.16
CA PHE A 13 -5.83 10.73 15.69
C PHE A 13 -4.90 11.43 14.69
N ASP A 14 -4.17 10.65 13.89
CA ASP A 14 -3.27 11.19 12.87
C ASP A 14 -4.04 11.47 11.57
N LEU A 15 -3.86 12.69 11.03
CA LEU A 15 -4.66 13.19 9.90
C LEU A 15 -4.46 12.40 8.60
N ILE A 16 -3.30 11.76 8.44
CA ILE A 16 -2.92 11.00 7.26
C ILE A 16 -2.18 9.73 7.65
N ASN A 17 -2.30 8.71 6.81
CA ASN A 17 -1.48 7.51 6.84
C ASN A 17 -1.03 7.19 5.42
N SER A 18 -0.10 6.26 5.25
CA SER A 18 0.37 5.85 3.93
C SER A 18 0.72 4.37 3.84
N PHE A 19 0.89 3.93 2.62
CA PHE A 19 1.40 2.61 2.27
C PHE A 19 2.49 2.79 1.21
N HIS A 20 3.67 2.25 1.49
CA HIS A 20 4.80 2.18 0.57
C HIS A 20 5.23 0.72 0.40
N LEU A 21 5.58 0.33 -0.82
CA LEU A 21 6.11 -0.99 -1.17
C LEU A 21 7.57 -0.89 -1.61
N HIS A 22 8.44 -1.70 -1.02
CA HIS A 22 9.84 -1.78 -1.44
C HIS A 22 9.94 -2.55 -2.75
N GLY A 23 10.82 -2.10 -3.64
CA GLY A 23 11.33 -2.90 -4.75
C GLY A 23 10.32 -3.24 -5.87
N ASP A 24 9.10 -2.72 -5.81
CA ASP A 24 8.08 -2.89 -6.84
C ASP A 24 7.08 -1.72 -6.86
N PHE A 25 6.23 -1.68 -7.87
CA PHE A 25 5.19 -0.66 -8.06
C PHE A 25 3.80 -1.31 -8.05
N PHE A 26 2.77 -0.48 -7.89
CA PHE A 26 1.38 -0.92 -7.94
C PHE A 26 0.48 0.06 -8.65
N ARG A 27 -0.64 -0.45 -9.15
CA ARG A 27 -1.78 0.38 -9.55
C ARG A 27 -2.64 0.66 -8.33
N TYR A 28 -2.86 1.92 -8.02
CA TYR A 28 -3.79 2.36 -6.98
C TYR A 28 -5.03 2.97 -7.61
N GLN A 29 -6.20 2.39 -7.33
CA GLN A 29 -7.50 2.91 -7.72
C GLN A 29 -8.20 3.54 -6.51
N PRO A 30 -8.33 4.88 -6.45
CA PRO A 30 -9.00 5.55 -5.36
C PRO A 30 -10.45 5.10 -5.22
N THR A 31 -10.88 4.80 -4.01
CA THR A 31 -12.27 4.39 -3.67
C THR A 31 -12.73 3.06 -4.29
N GLY A 32 -11.91 2.42 -5.15
CA GLY A 32 -12.30 1.21 -5.88
C GLY A 32 -13.41 1.44 -6.91
N THR A 33 -13.47 2.64 -7.51
CA THR A 33 -14.54 3.04 -8.43
C THR A 33 -14.00 3.63 -9.73
N GLY A 34 -14.65 3.32 -10.84
CA GLY A 34 -14.29 3.85 -12.17
C GLY A 34 -13.02 3.24 -12.74
N ASP A 35 -12.38 3.92 -13.70
CA ASP A 35 -11.18 3.45 -14.40
C ASP A 35 -9.92 4.27 -14.09
N HIS A 36 -10.04 5.25 -13.19
CA HIS A 36 -8.91 6.10 -12.80
C HIS A 36 -8.00 5.36 -11.82
N TRP A 37 -6.71 5.30 -12.15
CA TRP A 37 -5.68 4.76 -11.27
C TRP A 37 -4.36 5.53 -11.42
N GLU A 38 -3.54 5.42 -10.39
CA GLU A 38 -2.16 5.90 -10.34
C GLU A 38 -1.20 4.70 -10.34
N TYR A 39 -0.04 4.82 -10.97
CA TYR A 39 1.02 3.81 -10.89
C TYR A 39 2.20 4.37 -10.11
N THR A 40 2.40 3.81 -8.92
CA THR A 40 3.26 4.38 -7.87
C THR A 40 3.73 3.27 -6.95
N ASP A 41 4.74 3.55 -6.13
CA ASP A 41 5.17 2.70 -5.03
C ASP A 41 4.60 3.16 -3.68
N THR A 42 3.93 4.32 -3.65
CA THR A 42 3.48 4.98 -2.42
C THR A 42 2.13 5.66 -2.63
N VAL A 43 1.22 5.49 -1.67
CA VAL A 43 -0.06 6.19 -1.59
C VAL A 43 -0.31 6.76 -0.19
N VAL A 44 -0.90 7.95 -0.11
CA VAL A 44 -1.31 8.62 1.14
C VAL A 44 -2.84 8.66 1.20
N GLN A 45 -3.39 8.43 2.39
CA GLN A 45 -4.83 8.45 2.68
C GLN A 45 -5.10 9.25 3.95
N CYS A 46 -6.04 10.20 3.91
CA CYS A 46 -6.69 10.73 5.10
C CYS A 46 -7.64 9.70 5.72
N GLN A 47 -8.09 9.94 6.96
CA GLN A 47 -9.08 9.10 7.62
C GLN A 47 -10.34 8.90 6.73
N GLY A 48 -10.75 7.64 6.59
CA GLY A 48 -11.90 7.24 5.76
C GLY A 48 -11.61 7.12 4.27
N GLN A 49 -10.45 7.56 3.78
CA GLN A 49 -10.02 7.24 2.42
C GLN A 49 -9.61 5.77 2.33
N ARG A 50 -9.86 5.19 1.16
CA ARG A 50 -9.56 3.80 0.83
C ARG A 50 -9.36 3.66 -0.67
N GLY A 51 -8.77 2.56 -1.09
CA GLY A 51 -8.65 2.22 -2.51
C GLY A 51 -8.20 0.78 -2.72
N VAL A 52 -8.13 0.40 -3.99
CA VAL A 52 -7.66 -0.92 -4.42
C VAL A 52 -6.23 -0.78 -4.89
N ILE A 53 -5.33 -1.60 -4.35
CA ILE A 53 -3.95 -1.75 -4.80
C ILE A 53 -3.84 -3.05 -5.59
N GLU A 54 -3.26 -2.99 -6.77
CA GLU A 54 -2.94 -4.16 -7.61
C GLU A 54 -1.43 -4.23 -7.86
N ILE A 55 -0.84 -5.36 -7.51
CA ILE A 55 0.60 -5.63 -7.63
C ILE A 55 0.80 -6.87 -8.48
N GLU A 56 1.72 -6.80 -9.43
CA GLU A 56 2.28 -7.97 -10.12
C GLU A 56 3.78 -8.00 -9.82
N PHE A 57 4.18 -8.81 -8.83
CA PHE A 57 5.57 -8.86 -8.42
C PHE A 57 6.47 -9.38 -9.54
N ALA A 58 7.50 -8.61 -9.88
CA ALA A 58 8.42 -8.97 -10.96
C ALA A 58 9.46 -10.04 -10.57
N ASN A 59 9.73 -10.19 -9.26
CA ASN A 59 10.75 -11.10 -8.74
C ASN A 59 10.26 -11.83 -7.48
N THR A 60 10.85 -13.00 -7.20
CA THR A 60 10.69 -13.70 -5.92
C THR A 60 11.55 -13.06 -4.83
N GLY A 61 11.12 -13.12 -3.57
CA GLY A 61 11.86 -12.61 -2.42
C GLY A 61 10.97 -11.98 -1.35
N LEU A 62 11.63 -11.32 -0.39
CA LEU A 62 10.96 -10.55 0.66
C LEU A 62 10.89 -9.07 0.27
N PHE A 63 9.67 -8.54 0.20
CA PHE A 63 9.41 -7.14 -0.12
C PHE A 63 8.73 -6.47 1.08
N MET A 64 9.41 -5.52 1.71
CA MET A 64 8.85 -4.80 2.85
C MET A 64 7.73 -3.86 2.37
N PHE A 65 6.67 -3.74 3.16
CA PHE A 65 5.73 -2.64 3.05
C PHE A 65 5.53 -1.97 4.41
N HIS A 66 5.29 -0.67 4.42
CA HIS A 66 5.11 0.10 5.66
C HIS A 66 4.47 1.47 5.39
N ALA A 67 4.13 2.22 6.44
CA ALA A 67 3.87 3.66 6.25
C ALA A 67 5.16 4.36 5.86
N HIS A 68 5.08 5.24 4.87
CA HIS A 68 6.12 6.19 4.54
C HIS A 68 6.15 7.41 5.50
N GLN A 69 5.68 7.21 6.74
CA GLN A 69 5.89 8.04 7.91
C GLN A 69 6.64 7.18 8.92
N SER A 70 7.90 7.51 9.21
CA SER A 70 8.78 6.66 10.03
C SER A 70 8.20 6.36 11.42
N GLU A 71 7.52 7.33 12.04
CA GLU A 71 6.87 7.15 13.34
C GLU A 71 5.88 5.97 13.35
N PHE A 72 5.01 5.86 12.35
CA PHE A 72 4.04 4.76 12.30
C PHE A 72 4.71 3.42 11.98
N ALA A 73 5.71 3.43 11.08
CA ALA A 73 6.46 2.23 10.73
C ALA A 73 7.20 1.66 11.95
N GLU A 74 7.91 2.51 12.68
CA GLU A 74 8.69 2.15 13.88
C GLU A 74 7.79 1.72 15.05
N LEU A 75 6.54 2.17 15.08
CA LEU A 75 5.53 1.78 16.07
C LEU A 75 4.64 0.60 15.65
N GLY A 76 4.96 -0.08 14.53
CA GLY A 76 4.41 -1.39 14.18
C GLY A 76 3.63 -1.47 12.87
N TRP A 77 3.46 -0.37 12.13
CA TRP A 77 2.83 -0.40 10.80
C TRP A 77 3.85 -0.75 9.71
N MET A 78 4.32 -2.00 9.75
CA MET A 78 5.25 -2.60 8.80
C MET A 78 5.02 -4.10 8.63
N GLY A 79 5.38 -4.64 7.48
CA GLY A 79 5.29 -6.06 7.17
C GLY A 79 6.10 -6.42 5.93
N TYR A 80 6.01 -7.68 5.51
CA TYR A 80 6.68 -8.19 4.32
C TYR A 80 5.72 -9.04 3.49
N PHE A 81 5.80 -8.90 2.16
CA PHE A 81 5.35 -9.92 1.23
C PHE A 81 6.47 -10.95 1.04
N ASN A 82 6.13 -12.23 1.14
CA ASN A 82 7.02 -13.33 0.79
C ASN A 82 6.57 -13.90 -0.56
N VAL A 83 7.23 -13.45 -1.63
CA VAL A 83 6.90 -13.84 -3.01
C VAL A 83 7.73 -15.07 -3.37
N THR A 84 7.04 -16.15 -3.65
CA THR A 84 7.62 -17.43 -4.07
C THR A 84 7.23 -17.76 -5.51
N ASP A 85 7.94 -18.70 -6.12
CA ASP A 85 7.59 -19.27 -7.44
C ASP A 85 6.23 -20.01 -7.41
#